data_AF-A0A4D6HQV7-F1
#
_entry.id   AF-A0A4D6HQV7-F1
#
_cell.length_a   1.000
_cell.length_b   1.000
_cell.length_c   1.000
_cell.angle_alpha   90.00
_cell.angle_beta   90.00
_cell.angle_gamma   90.00
#
_symmetry.space_group_name_H-M   'P 1'
#
loop_
_entity.id
_entity.type
_entity.pdbx_description
1 polymer ?
#
loop_
_entity_poly.entity_id
_entity_poly.type
_entity_poly.pdbx_seq_one_letter_code
_entity_poly.pdbx_strand_id
1 'polypeptide(L)' 'MRALLESDTGFYYLIGLFTIAVFLVSLAALAILGPAGLGAAELGGLVVGFLVFMLVYFISIAVHRLEEGDGT' A
#
# COMPACT_ATOMS: atom_id res chain seq x y z
N MET A 1 18.62 0.93 8.86
CA MET A 1 18.19 0.63 7.48
C MET A 1 18.57 -0.78 7.04
N ARG A 2 19.82 -1.26 7.23
CA ARG A 2 20.19 -2.64 6.87
C ARG A 2 19.36 -3.73 7.55
N ALA A 3 19.12 -3.61 8.86
CA ALA A 3 18.29 -4.56 9.61
C ALA A 3 16.81 -4.65 9.17
N LEU A 4 16.27 -3.62 8.48
CA LEU A 4 14.91 -3.66 7.91
C LEU A 4 14.88 -4.33 6.53
N LEU A 5 16.02 -4.38 5.83
CA LEU A 5 16.16 -5.03 4.52
C LEU A 5 16.59 -6.50 4.65
N GLU A 6 17.19 -6.88 5.78
CA GLU A 6 17.55 -8.27 6.10
C GLU A 6 16.39 -9.04 6.77
N SER A 7 15.34 -8.35 7.20
CA SER A 7 14.10 -8.97 7.68
C SER A 7 13.08 -8.98 6.54
N ASP A 8 12.63 -10.17 6.12
CA ASP A 8 11.61 -10.34 5.08
C ASP A 8 10.35 -9.53 5.40
N THR A 9 9.88 -9.60 6.65
CA THR A 9 8.78 -8.78 7.17
C THR A 9 9.06 -7.26 7.06
N GLY A 10 10.26 -6.81 7.41
CA GLY A 10 10.64 -5.38 7.34
C GLY A 10 10.66 -4.85 5.90
N PHE A 11 11.10 -5.68 4.95
CA PHE A 11 11.11 -5.36 3.54
C PHE A 11 9.68 -5.22 2.98
N TYR A 12 8.76 -6.10 3.37
CA TYR A 12 7.36 -5.97 2.97
C TYR A 12 6.71 -4.69 3.52
N TYR A 13 6.98 -4.29 4.76
CA TYR A 13 6.49 -3.00 5.26
C TYR A 13 7.02 -1.80 4.45
N LEU A 14 8.28 -1.84 4.02
CA LEU A 14 8.85 -0.79 3.15
C LEU A 14 8.18 -0.73 1.78
N ILE A 15 7.90 -1.89 1.16
CA ILE A 15 7.15 -1.95 -0.10
C ILE A 15 5.75 -1.39 0.08
N GLY A 16 5.07 -1.74 1.18
CA GLY A 16 3.74 -1.21 1.48
C GLY A 16 3.75 0.31 1.59
N LEU A 17 4.71 0.88 2.32
CA LEU A 17 4.87 2.33 2.46
C LEU A 17 5.19 3.00 1.12
N PHE A 18 6.08 2.42 0.33
CA PHE A 18 6.43 2.92 -1.01
C PHE A 18 5.21 2.93 -1.93
N THR A 19 4.41 1.86 -1.91
CA THR A 19 3.19 1.75 -2.72
C THR A 19 2.17 2.82 -2.34
N ILE A 20 1.98 3.08 -1.04
CA ILE A 20 1.15 4.19 -0.55
C ILE A 20 1.68 5.54 -1.05
N ALA A 21 2.99 5.77 -0.95
CA ALA A 21 3.58 7.03 -1.40
C ALA A 21 3.36 7.27 -2.90
N VAL A 22 3.56 6.24 -3.73
CA VAL A 22 3.32 6.31 -5.18
C VAL A 22 1.84 6.61 -5.48
N PHE A 23 0.93 5.97 -4.75
CA PHE A 23 -0.51 6.23 -4.90
C PHE A 23 -0.87 7.67 -4.56
N LEU A 24 -0.39 8.20 -3.43
CA LEU A 24 -0.64 9.58 -3.00
C LEU A 24 -0.05 10.61 -3.98
N VAL A 25 1.17 10.37 -4.49
CA VAL A 25 1.79 11.22 -5.51
C VAL A 25 0.96 11.20 -6.80
N SER A 26 0.45 10.03 -7.19
CA SER A 26 -0.39 9.89 -8.38
C SER A 26 -1.73 10.61 -8.22
N LEU A 27 -2.36 10.54 -7.04
CA LEU A 27 -3.56 11.32 -6.73
C LEU A 27 -3.31 12.82 -6.75
N ALA A 28 -2.19 13.28 -6.19
CA ALA A 28 -1.81 14.68 -6.24
C ALA A 28 -1.58 15.16 -7.68
N ALA A 29 -0.88 14.36 -8.49
CA ALA A 29 -0.67 14.65 -9.91
C ALA A 29 -1.99 14.72 -10.68
N LEU A 30 -2.92 13.79 -10.41
CA LEU A 30 -4.25 13.75 -11.03
C LEU A 30 -5.07 14.99 -10.68
N ALA A 31 -5.02 15.44 -9.42
CA ALA A 31 -5.69 16.64 -8.95
C ALA A 31 -5.14 17.94 -9.57
N ILE A 32 -3.84 17.97 -9.88
CA ILE A 32 -3.16 19.16 -10.46
C ILE A 32 -3.28 19.19 -11.99
N LEU A 33 -3.15 18.03 -12.64
CA LEU A 33 -2.95 17.93 -14.10
C LEU A 33 -4.21 17.59 -14.88
N GLY A 34 -5.29 17.14 -14.23
CA GLY A 34 -6.50 16.66 -14.89
C GLY A 34 -7.41 17.78 -15.43
N PRO A 35 -7.50 18.01 -16.76
CA PRO A 35 -8.33 19.08 -17.33
C PRO A 35 -9.83 18.72 -17.43
N ALA A 36 -10.16 17.43 -17.28
CA ALA A 36 -11.50 16.91 -17.06
C ALA A 36 -11.46 16.11 -15.75
N GLY A 37 -12.07 16.66 -14.69
CA GLY A 37 -12.04 16.03 -13.37
C GLY A 37 -12.74 14.67 -13.37
N LEU A 38 -12.19 13.69 -12.65
CA LEU A 38 -12.91 12.46 -12.32
C LEU A 38 -14.14 12.81 -11.48
N GLY A 39 -15.26 12.15 -11.75
CA GLY A 39 -16.43 12.25 -10.90
C GLY A 39 -16.14 11.71 -9.50
N ALA A 40 -16.94 12.15 -8.52
CA ALA A 40 -16.76 11.77 -7.12
C ALA A 40 -16.90 10.25 -6.91
N ALA A 41 -17.73 9.58 -7.71
CA ALA A 41 -17.93 8.14 -7.64
C ALA A 41 -16.69 7.38 -8.14
N GLU A 42 -16.10 7.79 -9.25
CA GLU A 42 -14.89 7.19 -9.82
C GLU A 42 -13.68 7.38 -8.90
N LEU A 43 -13.51 8.59 -8.36
CA LEU A 43 -12.45 8.88 -7.39
C LEU A 43 -12.65 8.10 -6.09
N GLY A 44 -13.90 8.05 -5.59
CA GLY A 44 -14.25 7.27 -4.41
C GLY A 44 -13.95 5.79 -4.61
N GLY A 45 -14.33 5.21 -5.75
CA GLY A 45 -14.01 3.83 -6.11
C GLY A 45 -12.52 3.55 -6.17
N LEU A 46 -11.74 4.45 -6.77
CA LEU A 46 -10.28 4.34 -6.84
C LEU A 46 -9.64 4.30 -5.44
N VAL A 47 -10.02 5.24 -4.57
CA VAL A 47 -9.47 5.34 -3.21
C VAL A 47 -9.88 4.13 -2.38
N VAL A 48 -11.17 3.75 -2.40
CA VAL A 48 -11.65 2.59 -1.65
C VAL A 48 -11.00 1.31 -2.14
N GLY A 49 -10.89 1.11 -3.46
CA GLY A 49 -10.22 -0.06 -4.04
C GLY A 49 -8.75 -0.15 -3.62
N PHE A 50 -8.04 0.97 -3.61
CA PHE A 50 -6.67 1.02 -3.12
C PHE A 50 -6.55 0.67 -1.64
N LEU A 51 -7.44 1.20 -0.78
CA LEU A 51 -7.45 0.88 0.64
C LEU A 51 -7.74 -0.60 0.91
N VAL A 52 -8.69 -1.20 0.18
CA VAL A 52 -8.99 -2.63 0.27
C VAL A 52 -7.79 -3.46 -0.18
N PHE A 53 -7.12 -3.08 -1.27
CA PHE A 53 -5.90 -3.73 -1.73
C PHE A 53 -4.80 -3.68 -0.66
N MET A 54 -4.55 -2.50 -0.08
CA MET A 54 -3.54 -2.34 0.97
C MET A 54 -3.90 -3.12 2.25
N LEU A 55 -5.18 -3.20 2.59
CA LEU A 55 -5.65 -4.01 3.72
C LEU A 55 -5.28 -5.48 3.51
N VAL A 56 -5.61 -6.04 2.35
CA VAL A 56 -5.28 -7.44 2.01
C VAL A 56 -3.76 -7.65 2.07
N TYR A 57 -2.99 -6.73 1.50
CA TYR A 57 -1.53 -6.76 1.53
C TYR A 57 -0.97 -6.84 2.96
N PHE A 58 -1.43 -5.98 3.87
CA PHE A 58 -0.97 -6.01 5.26
C PHE A 58 -1.45 -7.23 6.03
N ILE A 59 -2.64 -7.74 5.74
CA ILE A 59 -3.12 -9.02 6.30
C ILE A 59 -2.19 -10.16 5.88
N SER A 60 -1.79 -10.23 4.60
CA SER A 60 -0.86 -11.25 4.13
C SER A 60 0.49 -11.19 4.86
N ILE A 61 1.02 -9.99 5.11
CA ILE A 61 2.25 -9.82 5.91
C ILE A 61 2.04 -10.27 7.36
N ALA A 62 0.89 -9.92 7.95
CA ALA A 62 0.58 -10.32 9.32
C ALA A 62 0.50 -11.84 9.46
N VAL A 63 -0.13 -12.52 8.50
CA VAL A 63 -0.18 -13.99 8.44
C VAL A 63 1.22 -14.57 8.29
N HIS A 64 2.00 -14.08 7.34
CA HIS A 64 3.38 -14.54 7.12
C HIS A 64 4.24 -14.43 8.38
N ARG A 65 4.15 -13.29 9.09
CA ARG A 65 4.87 -13.08 10.36
C ARG A 65 4.40 -14.05 11.46
N LEU A 66 3.12 -14.37 11.52
CA LEU A 66 2.58 -15.34 12.49
C LEU A 66 3.08 -16.76 12.19
N GLU A 67 3.13 -17.15 10.92
CA GLU A 67 3.67 -18.44 10.47
C GLU A 67 5.17 -18.58 10.82
N GLU A 68 5.96 -17.50 10.67
CA GLU A 68 7.37 -17.48 11.10
C GLU A 68 7.53 -17.62 12.63
N GLY A 69 6.56 -17.12 13.41
CA GLY A 69 6.59 -17.14 14.87
C GLY A 69 6.18 -18.47 15.50
N ASP A 70 5.31 -19.24 14.85
CA ASP A 70 4.80 -20.54 15.34
C ASP A 70 5.74 -21.72 14.97
N GLY A 71 6.76 -21.48 14.13
CA GLY A 71 7.69 -22.49 13.63
C GLY A 71 8.94 -22.77 14.47
N THR A 72 9.03 -22.26 15.71
CA THR A 72 10.17 -22.49 16.62
C THR A 72 9.90 -23.56 17.67
#